data_AF-A0A1Q7YSF7-F1
#
_entry.id   AF-A0A1Q7YSF7-F1
#
_cell.length_a   1.000
_cell.length_b   1.000
_cell.length_c   1.000
_cell.angle_alpha   90.00
_cell.angle_beta   90.00
_cell.angle_gamma   90.00
#
_symmetry.space_group_name_H-M   'P 1'
#
loop_
_entity.id
_entity.type
_entity.pdbx_description
1 polymer ?
#
loop_
_entity_poly.entity_id
_entity_poly.type
_entity_poly.pdbx_seq_one_letter_code
_entity_poly.pdbx_strand_id
1 'polypeptide(L)'
;MQDKGHRRELQLTIEAVRDGKPSPISFEELVEVTEATFLVHEALVTGEVIRLAPAAPDPAPDASLPEYQTLCGATLPPPEATHAHD
;
A
#
# COMPACT_ATOMS: atom_id res chain seq x y z
N MET A 1 -31.39 8.92 -1.90
CA MET A 1 -30.21 8.12 -1.49
C MET A 1 -29.33 9.03 -0.66
N GLN A 2 -28.95 8.64 0.56
CA GLN A 2 -28.13 9.48 1.45
C GLN A 2 -26.65 9.29 1.11
N ASP A 3 -25.87 10.37 1.11
CA ASP A 3 -24.42 10.30 0.98
C ASP A 3 -23.82 9.63 2.22
N LYS A 4 -23.15 8.49 2.05
CA LYS A 4 -22.48 7.75 3.13
C LYS A 4 -21.04 8.21 3.36
N GLY A 5 -20.67 9.37 2.81
CA GLY A 5 -19.31 9.93 2.91
C GLY A 5 -18.49 9.77 1.62
N HIS A 6 -19.04 9.16 0.57
CA HIS A 6 -18.35 8.90 -0.69
C HIS A 6 -17.77 10.18 -1.29
N ARG A 7 -18.51 11.30 -1.23
CA ARG A 7 -18.02 12.57 -1.76
C ARG A 7 -16.76 13.05 -1.04
N ARG A 8 -16.70 12.84 0.29
CA ARG A 8 -15.55 13.23 1.10
C ARG A 8 -14.36 12.28 0.87
N GLU A 9 -14.62 10.99 0.79
CA GLU A 9 -13.62 9.97 0.45
C GLU A 9 -12.93 10.28 -0.89
N LEU A 10 -13.70 10.57 -1.94
CA LEU A 10 -13.17 10.94 -3.25
C LEU A 10 -12.33 12.22 -3.19
N GLN A 11 -12.82 13.24 -2.49
CA GLN A 11 -12.08 14.51 -2.36
C GLN A 11 -10.72 14.31 -1.67
N LEU A 12 -10.70 13.59 -0.53
CA LEU A 12 -9.47 13.33 0.21
C LEU A 12 -8.48 12.48 -0.61
N THR A 13 -8.99 11.51 -1.37
CA THR A 13 -8.18 10.67 -2.26
C THR A 13 -7.54 11.50 -3.38
N ILE A 14 -8.33 12.38 -4.03
CA ILE A 14 -7.82 13.26 -5.10
C ILE A 14 -6.73 14.18 -4.56
N GLU A 15 -6.93 14.77 -3.39
CA GLU A 15 -5.94 15.62 -2.74
C GLU A 15 -4.66 14.85 -2.35
N ALA A 16 -4.78 13.63 -1.85
CA ALA A 16 -3.63 12.76 -1.56
C ALA A 16 -2.80 12.49 -2.81
N VAL A 17 -3.43 12.09 -3.91
CA VAL A 17 -2.75 11.79 -5.18
C VAL A 17 -2.17 13.05 -5.82
N ARG A 18 -2.93 14.14 -5.84
CA ARG A 18 -2.53 15.38 -6.53
C ARG A 18 -1.41 16.12 -5.79
N ASP A 19 -1.54 16.24 -4.47
CA ASP A 19 -0.66 17.09 -3.66
C ASP A 19 0.41 16.29 -2.90
N GLY A 20 0.43 14.96 -3.05
CA GLY A 20 1.33 14.08 -2.28
C GLY A 20 1.02 14.04 -0.80
N LYS A 21 -0.23 14.31 -0.39
CA LYS A 21 -0.66 14.19 1.02
C LYS A 21 -0.76 12.71 1.41
N PRO A 22 -0.71 12.39 2.71
CA PRO A 22 -0.96 11.03 3.18
C PRO A 22 -2.30 10.48 2.67
N SER A 23 -2.36 9.17 2.47
CA SER A 23 -3.59 8.45 2.15
C SER A 23 -4.68 8.75 3.21
N PRO A 24 -5.97 8.83 2.84
CA PRO A 24 -7.06 9.07 3.80
C PRO A 24 -7.17 8.02 4.91
N ILE A 25 -6.72 6.79 4.63
CA ILE A 25 -6.56 5.68 5.57
C ILE A 25 -5.08 5.30 5.56
N SER A 26 -4.48 5.13 6.73
CA SER A 26 -3.06 4.77 6.83
C SER A 26 -2.83 3.32 6.38
N PHE A 27 -1.60 3.00 5.99
CA PHE A 27 -1.28 1.63 5.56
C PHE A 27 -1.40 0.64 6.73
N GLU A 28 -1.01 1.07 7.93
CA GLU A 28 -1.07 0.28 9.15
C GLU A 28 -2.51 -0.13 9.49
N GLU A 29 -3.45 0.81 9.35
CA GLU A 29 -4.88 0.52 9.55
C GLU A 29 -5.41 -0.48 8.51
N LEU A 30 -4.95 -0.39 7.25
CA LEU A 30 -5.32 -1.36 6.22
C LEU A 30 -4.81 -2.77 6.54
N VAL A 31 -3.58 -2.89 7.03
CA VAL A 31 -3.00 -4.17 7.47
C VAL A 31 -3.77 -4.72 8.67
N GLU A 32 -4.00 -3.90 9.69
CA GLU A 32 -4.72 -4.28 10.91
C GLU A 32 -6.10 -4.87 10.61
N VAL A 33 -6.90 -4.18 9.78
CA VAL A 33 -8.25 -4.64 9.43
C VAL A 33 -8.21 -5.92 8.59
N THR A 34 -7.20 -6.07 7.74
CA THR A 34 -7.02 -7.28 6.93
C THR A 34 -6.67 -8.47 7.80
N GLU A 35 -5.71 -8.33 8.72
CA GLU A 35 -5.34 -9.37 9.67
C GLU A 35 -6.53 -9.76 10.56
N ALA A 36 -7.25 -8.77 11.09
CA ALA A 36 -8.46 -9.00 11.88
C ALA A 36 -9.49 -9.83 11.10
N THR A 37 -9.64 -9.60 9.80
CA THR A 37 -10.58 -10.36 8.95
C THR A 37 -10.19 -11.84 8.87
N PHE A 38 -8.90 -12.17 8.75
CA PHE A 38 -8.44 -13.56 8.74
C PHE A 38 -8.61 -14.22 10.11
N LEU A 39 -8.30 -13.52 11.20
CA LEU A 39 -8.46 -14.05 12.55
C LEU A 39 -9.94 -14.29 12.90
N VAL A 40 -10.85 -13.43 12.44
CA VAL A 40 -12.30 -13.66 12.58
C VAL A 40 -12.71 -14.93 11.86
N HIS A 41 -12.24 -15.14 10.63
CA HIS A 41 -12.53 -16.37 9.89
C HIS A 41 -12.00 -17.60 10.63
N GLU A 42 -10.77 -17.57 11.14
CA GLU A 42 -10.18 -18.65 11.92
C GLU A 42 -10.95 -18.93 13.21
N ALA A 43 -11.36 -17.88 13.94
CA ALA A 43 -12.17 -17.98 15.15
C ALA A 43 -13.52 -18.65 14.89
N LEU A 44 -14.17 -18.36 13.75
CA LEU A 44 -15.42 -18.99 13.35
C LEU A 44 -15.24 -20.48 13.03
N VAL A 45 -14.11 -20.87 12.41
CA VAL A 45 -13.82 -22.28 12.06
C VAL A 45 -13.47 -23.10 13.29
N THR A 46 -12.70 -22.52 14.21
CA THR A 46 -12.19 -23.23 15.40
C THR A 46 -13.15 -23.16 16.59
N GLY A 47 -14.02 -22.16 16.64
CA GLY A 47 -14.86 -21.85 17.81
C GLY A 47 -14.10 -21.15 18.94
N GLU A 48 -12.84 -20.80 18.74
CA GLU A 48 -11.97 -20.19 19.74
C GLU A 48 -11.92 -18.66 19.62
N VAL A 49 -11.68 -17.98 20.74
CA VAL A 49 -11.48 -16.53 20.75
C VAL A 49 -10.01 -16.21 20.45
N ILE A 50 -9.77 -15.57 19.31
CA ILE A 50 -8.42 -15.18 18.87
C ILE A 50 -8.23 -13.68 19.07
N ARG A 51 -7.05 -13.27 19.54
CA ARG A 51 -6.68 -11.86 19.78
C ARG A 51 -5.72 -11.40 18.70
N LEU A 52 -5.95 -10.21 18.16
CA LEU A 52 -5.00 -9.54 17.28
C LEU A 52 -3.78 -9.12 18.10
N ALA A 53 -2.58 -9.39 17.57
CA ALA A 53 -1.33 -8.93 18.17
C ALA A 53 -1.20 -7.41 17.98
N PRO A 54 -0.50 -6.69 18.88
CA PRO A 54 -0.21 -5.28 18.64
C PRO A 54 0.66 -5.11 17.39
N ALA A 55 0.41 -4.06 16.62
CA ALA A 55 1.21 -3.72 15.46
C ALA A 55 2.70 -3.64 15.83
N ALA A 56 3.56 -4.25 15.03
CA ALA A 56 5.00 -4.09 15.17
C ALA A 56 5.38 -2.62 14.92
N PRO A 57 6.41 -2.08 15.59
CA PRO A 57 6.91 -0.75 15.28
C PRO A 57 7.35 -0.71 13.82
N ASP A 58 7.02 0.39 13.16
CA ASP A 58 7.36 0.65 11.76
C ASP A 58 8.87 0.39 11.54
N PRO A 59 9.26 -0.51 10.62
CA PRO A 59 10.66 -0.58 10.23
C PRO A 59 11.07 0.81 9.73
N ALA A 60 12.22 1.28 10.18
CA ALA A 60 12.75 2.59 9.80
C ALA A 60 12.67 2.80 8.27
N PRO A 61 12.53 4.04 7.79
CA PRO A 61 12.39 4.38 6.37
C PRO A 61 13.61 3.99 5.49
N ASP A 62 14.59 3.27 6.03
CA ASP A 62 15.76 2.73 5.33
C ASP A 62 15.61 1.27 4.89
N ALA A 63 14.50 0.60 5.24
CA ALA A 63 14.14 -0.69 4.65
C ALA A 63 13.76 -0.45 3.19
N SER A 64 14.78 -0.37 2.35
CA SER A 64 14.71 -0.32 0.90
C SER A 64 13.66 -1.32 0.43
N LEU A 65 12.49 -0.81 0.06
CA LEU A 65 11.50 -1.62 -0.64
C LEU A 65 12.23 -2.22 -1.84
N PRO A 66 12.18 -3.55 -2.05
CA PRO A 66 12.73 -4.13 -3.26
C PRO A 66 12.08 -3.40 -4.44
N GLU A 67 12.92 -2.87 -5.32
CA GLU A 67 12.52 -2.01 -6.43
C GLU A 67 11.28 -2.61 -7.10
N TYR A 68 10.16 -1.89 -7.03
CA TYR A 68 8.92 -2.24 -7.73
C TYR A 68 9.05 -1.95 -9.24
N GLN A 69 10.23 -2.20 -9.82
CA GLN A 69 10.45 -2.12 -11.24
C GLN A 69 10.12 -3.46 -11.89
N THR A 70 9.33 -3.36 -12.95
CA THR A 70 9.06 -4.37 -13.98
C THR A 70 7.73 -5.12 -13.87
N LEU A 71 6.62 -4.38 -13.85
CA LEU A 71 5.32 -4.88 -14.34
C LEU A 71 4.79 -4.11 -15.56
N CYS A 72 5.61 -3.23 -16.15
CA CYS A 72 5.46 -2.72 -17.51
C CYS A 72 6.81 -2.82 -18.20
N GLY A 73 6.97 -3.82 -19.06
CA GLY A 73 8.23 -4.18 -19.71
C GLY A 73 8.78 -3.12 -20.66
N ALA A 74 9.50 -2.14 -20.12
CA ALA A 74 10.39 -1.28 -20.89
C ALA A 74 11.71 -1.13 -20.13
N THR A 75 12.67 -2.01 -20.40
CA THR A 75 14.07 -1.77 -20.08
C THR A 75 14.53 -0.56 -20.91
N LEU A 76 14.77 0.58 -20.27
CA LEU A 76 15.55 1.65 -20.90
C LEU A 76 17.02 1.20 -20.90
N PRO A 77 17.67 0.99 -22.05
CA PRO A 77 19.10 0.72 -22.07
C PRO A 77 19.87 1.99 -21.64
N PRO A 78 21.05 1.83 -21.03
CA PRO A 78 21.92 2.96 -20.69
C PRO A 78 22.34 3.72 -21.96
N PRO A 79 22.63 5.04 -21.87
CA PRO A 79 23.13 5.81 -23.01
C PRO A 79 24.55 5.34 -23.36
N GLU A 80 24.66 4.35 -24.25
CA GLU A 80 25.95 3.95 -24.81
C GLU A 80 26.52 5.06 -25.69
N ALA A 81 27.77 5.41 -25.41
CA ALA A 81 28.51 6.46 -26.07
C ALA A 81 28.61 6.21 -27.58
N THR A 82 28.28 7.25 -28.35
CA THR A 82 28.45 7.33 -29.81
C THR A 82 29.87 6.94 -30.22
N HIS A 83 30.05 5.72 -30.72
CA HIS A 83 31.18 5.40 -31.58
C HIS A 83 30.87 5.94 -32.99
N ALA A 84 31.52 7.06 -33.33
CA ALA A 84 31.58 7.57 -34.69
C ALA A 84 32.37 6.59 -35.57
N HIS A 85 31.74 6.12 -36.65
CA HIS A 85 32.41 5.58 -37.81
C HIS A 85 32.79 6.74 -38.73
N ASP A 86 34.08 7.07 -38.80
CA ASP A 86 34.91 7.04 -40.02
C ASP A 86 36.39 7.30 -39.67
#